data_AF-A0A9E5W1X3-F1
#
_entry.id   AF-A0A9E5W1X3-F1
#
_cell.length_a   1.000
_cell.length_b   1.000
_cell.length_c   1.000
_cell.angle_alpha   90.00
_cell.angle_beta   90.00
_cell.angle_gamma   90.00
#
_symmetry.space_group_name_H-M   'P 1'
#
loop_
_entity.id
_entity.type
_entity.pdbx_description
1 polymer ?
#
loop_
_entity_poly.entity_id
_entity_poly.type
_entity_poly.pdbx_seq_one_letter_code
_entity_poly.pdbx_strand_id
1 'polypeptide(L)' 'MIPVTGGKLDFGPWQQVFYAEFDGCRPKRVLIKIIGE' A
#
# COMPACT_ATOMS: atom_id res chain seq x y z
N MET A 1 -5.13 1.36 -5.55
CA MET A 1 -4.21 2.17 -6.36
C MET A 1 -3.95 3.44 -5.58
N ILE A 2 -2.70 3.86 -5.43
CA ILE A 2 -2.32 5.07 -4.68
C ILE A 2 -1.51 5.94 -5.64
N PRO A 3 -1.83 7.23 -5.80
CA PRO A 3 -1.05 8.13 -6.65
C PRO A 3 0.32 8.39 -6.05
N VAL A 4 1.29 8.69 -6.93
CA VAL A 4 2.63 9.14 -6.54
C VAL A 4 2.85 10.52 -7.13
N THR A 5 3.09 11.50 -6.26
CA THR A 5 3.30 12.91 -6.64
C THR A 5 4.67 13.34 -6.10
N GLY A 6 5.58 13.77 -6.97
CA GLY A 6 6.94 14.18 -6.57
C GLY A 6 7.74 13.09 -5.85
N GLY A 7 7.55 11.82 -6.23
CA GLY A 7 8.22 10.66 -5.61
C GLY A 7 7.66 10.25 -4.24
N LYS A 8 6.52 10.81 -3.81
CA LYS A 8 5.85 10.46 -2.55
C LYS A 8 4.46 9.90 -2.79
N LEU A 9 4.06 8.92 -1.98
CA LEU A 9 2.68 8.44 -1.95
C LEU A 9 1.76 9.60 -1.54
N ASP A 10 0.79 9.90 -2.39
CA ASP A 10 -0.09 11.06 -2.21
C ASP A 10 -1.28 10.68 -1.32
N PHE A 11 -1.04 10.76 -0.01
CA PHE A 11 -2.03 10.50 1.02
C PHE A 11 -2.65 11.80 1.53
N GLY A 12 -3.96 11.77 1.76
CA GLY A 12 -4.64 12.74 2.60
C GLY A 12 -4.29 12.57 4.09
N PRO A 13 -4.63 13.55 4.95
CA PRO A 13 -4.18 13.61 6.35
C PRO A 13 -4.62 12.42 7.22
N TRP A 14 -5.64 11.67 6.78
CA TRP A 14 -6.21 10.53 7.51
C TRP A 14 -6.13 9.21 6.73
N GLN A 15 -5.47 9.20 5.58
CA GLN A 15 -5.36 7.99 4.77
C GLN A 15 -4.17 7.14 5.22
N GLN A 16 -4.41 5.84 5.35
CA GLN A 16 -3.39 4.87 5.76
C GLN A 16 -3.64 3.53 5.04
N VAL A 17 -2.56 2.82 4.72
CA VAL A 17 -2.62 1.49 4.11
C VAL A 17 -2.50 0.44 5.21
N PHE A 18 -3.42 -0.51 5.21
CA PHE A 18 -3.42 -1.62 6.16
C PHE A 18 -3.29 -2.94 5.42
N TYR A 19 -2.47 -3.82 5.99
CA TYR A 19 -2.59 -5.25 5.74
C TYR A 19 -3.56 -5.82 6.77
N ALA A 20 -4.82 -5.99 6.36
CA ALA A 20 -5.84 -6.60 7.20
C ALA A 20 -5.77 -8.13 7.07
N GLU A 21 -5.25 -8.79 8.10
CA GLU A 21 -5.16 -10.24 8.21
C GLU A 21 -6.24 -10.79 9.14
N PHE A 22 -6.82 -11.93 8.78
CA PHE A 22 -7.97 -12.52 9.47
C PHE A 22 -7.76 -13.99 9.88
N ASP A 23 -6.71 -14.64 9.38
CA ASP A 23 -6.44 -16.08 9.51
C ASP A 23 -4.92 -16.30 9.49
N GLY A 24 -4.27 -15.92 10.59
CA GLY A 24 -2.81 -15.84 10.74
C GLY A 24 -2.08 -17.18 10.67
N CYS A 25 -0.96 -17.28 11.39
CA CYS A 25 -0.19 -18.53 11.55
C CYS A 25 0.33 -19.18 10.25
N ARG A 26 0.35 -18.45 9.12
CA ARG A 26 0.94 -18.92 7.86
C ARG A 26 1.58 -17.78 7.06
N PRO A 27 2.65 -18.05 6.29
CA PRO A 27 3.27 -17.03 5.44
C PRO A 27 2.29 -16.50 4.39
N LYS A 28 2.14 -15.17 4.34
CA LYS A 28 1.38 -14.44 3.32
C LYS A 28 2.21 -13.27 2.80
N ARG A 29 1.88 -12.79 1.60
CA ARG A 29 2.64 -11.75 0.90
C ARG A 29 1.70 -10.68 0.36
N VAL A 30 2.16 -9.43 0.40
CA VAL A 30 1.51 -8.30 -0.27
C VAL A 30 2.40 -7.91 -1.45
N LEU A 31 1.81 -7.80 -2.65
CA LEU A 31 2.52 -7.35 -3.83
C LEU A 31 2.29 -5.85 -4.02
N ILE A 32 3.38 -5.10 -4.18
CA ILE A 32 3.34 -3.69 -4.55
C ILE A 32 3.97 -3.56 -5.94
N LYS A 33 3.28 -2.86 -6.83
CA LYS A 33 3.77 -2.55 -8.17
C LYS A 33 3.56 -1.07 -8.45
N ILE A 34 4.64 -0.40 -8.87
CA ILE A 34 4.65 1.01 -9.26
C ILE A 34 4.79 1.05 -10.78
N ILE A 35 4.02 1.92 -11.42
CA ILE A 35 4.08 2.17 -12.86
C ILE A 35 3.98 3.69 -13.03
N GLY A 36 4.90 4.27 -13.78
CA GLY A 36 5.02 5.70 -14.00
C GLY A 36 6.35 6.03 -14.68
N GLU A 37 6.51 7.29 -15.07
CA GLU A 37 7.78 7.88 -15.53
C GLU A 37 8.50 8.56 -14.35
#